data_AF-Q603H2-F1
#
_entry.id   AF-Q603H2-F1
#
_cell.length_a   1.000
_cell.length_b   1.000
_cell.length_c   1.000
_cell.angle_alpha   90.00
_cell.angle_beta   90.00
_cell.angle_gamma   90.00
#
_symmetry.space_group_name_H-M   'P 1'
#
loop_
_entity.id
_entity.type
_entity.pdbx_description
1 polymer ?
#
loop_
_entity_poly.entity_id
_entity_poly.type
_entity_poly.pdbx_seq_one_letter_code
_entity_poly.pdbx_strand_id
1 'polypeptide(L)'
;MTNPCEIYDLLQDYAGAPVPVGTVVIGLVWTLCEADAVGLSMSPGVQTRTLPWAGTLRGKTLSELVAWVREFDPYRATVGMAAVNAGINRLGRLPDGVTLAPKDGAENNLAVFEHFLGEMRGKRVVVIGRYPGLDRFAHAHALNLTVLERQPGPDDLPDSACEYLVPEADWVFLTATSIPNKTFPRLAALARDATTVLMGPTVPWLPELRHFGIDYLAGVEIVDTEVLRDTVCEGGGVRIFDAGVRYRIAPIGPESTKAWARHMIAQATAERERLKKDMEAWYGRGNAARFPQYAQLEAVDRRLSRLDTCFKRLWDASPDP
;
A
#
# COMPACT_ATOMS: atom_id res chain seq x y z
N MET A 1 -4.20 17.25 -10.65
CA MET A 1 -4.87 16.33 -9.70
C MET A 1 -5.89 17.14 -8.92
N THR A 2 -7.17 16.78 -9.01
CA THR A 2 -8.28 17.68 -8.65
C THR A 2 -8.73 17.57 -7.19
N ASN A 3 -8.35 16.50 -6.47
CA ASN A 3 -8.65 16.35 -5.05
C ASN A 3 -7.61 15.44 -4.33
N PRO A 4 -6.76 15.97 -3.42
CA PRO A 4 -5.78 15.15 -2.68
C PRO A 4 -6.42 14.15 -1.71
N CYS A 5 -7.71 14.32 -1.36
CA CYS A 5 -8.43 13.40 -0.47
C CYS A 5 -8.86 12.09 -1.15
N GLU A 6 -8.89 12.03 -2.49
CA GLU A 6 -9.43 10.91 -3.27
C GLU A 6 -8.77 9.58 -2.91
N ILE A 7 -7.44 9.57 -2.72
CA ILE A 7 -6.74 8.34 -2.31
C ILE A 7 -7.17 7.85 -0.93
N TYR A 8 -7.44 8.75 0.02
CA TYR A 8 -7.83 8.32 1.36
C TYR A 8 -9.27 7.85 1.41
N ASP A 9 -10.18 8.43 0.61
CA ASP A 9 -11.54 7.88 0.45
C ASP A 9 -11.46 6.46 -0.12
N LEU A 10 -10.65 6.28 -1.16
CA LEU A 10 -10.40 4.98 -1.78
C LEU A 10 -9.89 3.95 -0.75
N LEU A 11 -8.84 4.28 0.00
CA LEU A 11 -8.28 3.36 1.01
C LEU A 11 -9.30 2.99 2.09
N GLN A 12 -10.13 3.94 2.54
CA GLN A 12 -11.16 3.68 3.55
C GLN A 12 -12.27 2.78 3.02
N ASP A 13 -12.73 3.01 1.79
CA ASP A 13 -13.78 2.21 1.16
C ASP A 13 -13.36 0.75 0.95
N TYR A 14 -12.08 0.52 0.65
CA TYR A 14 -11.53 -0.82 0.47
C TYR A 14 -11.28 -1.57 1.77
N ALA A 15 -10.65 -0.90 2.74
CA ALA A 15 -10.14 -1.55 3.94
C ALA A 15 -11.14 -1.60 5.10
N GLY A 16 -12.14 -0.72 5.11
CA GLY A 16 -13.11 -0.61 6.20
C GLY A 16 -13.99 -1.84 6.33
N ALA A 17 -13.86 -2.54 7.46
CA ALA A 17 -14.68 -3.70 7.80
C ALA A 17 -14.94 -3.78 9.32
N PRO A 18 -16.08 -4.35 9.76
CA PRO A 18 -16.41 -4.54 11.17
C PRO A 18 -15.63 -5.72 11.79
N VAL A 19 -14.35 -5.88 11.44
CA VAL A 19 -13.51 -6.97 11.93
C VAL A 19 -12.59 -6.49 13.04
N PRO A 20 -12.55 -7.17 14.20
CA PRO A 20 -11.68 -6.78 15.30
C PRO A 20 -10.20 -6.94 14.94
N VAL A 21 -9.41 -5.97 15.37
CA VAL A 21 -7.96 -5.99 15.32
C VAL A 21 -7.44 -6.78 16.50
N GLY A 22 -6.65 -7.81 16.22
CA GLY A 22 -6.01 -8.64 17.23
C GLY A 22 -4.79 -7.95 17.82
N THR A 23 -3.86 -7.51 16.97
CA THR A 23 -2.58 -6.97 17.42
C THR A 23 -2.20 -5.72 16.62
N VAL A 24 -1.66 -4.72 17.31
CA VAL A 24 -0.94 -3.59 16.69
C VAL A 24 0.41 -3.48 17.37
N VAL A 25 1.48 -3.51 16.57
CA VAL A 25 2.86 -3.29 17.02
C VAL A 25 3.37 -2.03 16.34
N ILE A 26 3.96 -1.12 17.10
CA ILE A 26 4.73 0.00 16.55
C ILE A 26 6.21 -0.35 16.81
N GLY A 27 6.83 -0.99 15.84
CA GLY A 27 8.26 -1.28 15.87
C GLY A 27 9.09 -0.03 15.57
N LEU A 28 10.42 -0.19 15.57
CA LEU A 28 11.32 0.93 15.27
C LEU A 28 11.22 1.38 13.81
N VAL A 29 11.01 0.44 12.88
CA VAL A 29 10.96 0.69 11.44
C VAL A 29 9.59 0.39 10.84
N TRP A 30 8.88 -0.61 11.39
CA TRP A 30 7.60 -1.07 10.85
C TRP A 30 6.52 -1.06 11.92
N THR A 31 5.38 -0.50 11.56
CA THR A 31 4.12 -0.63 12.28
C THR A 31 3.34 -1.76 11.64
N LEU A 32 2.96 -2.74 12.44
CA LEU A 32 2.20 -3.93 12.03
C LEU A 32 0.81 -3.85 12.62
N CYS A 33 -0.20 -4.12 11.80
CA CYS A 33 -1.58 -4.31 12.23
C CYS A 33 -2.05 -5.70 11.80
N GLU A 34 -2.63 -6.44 12.71
CA GLU A 34 -3.10 -7.80 12.49
C GLU A 34 -4.58 -7.92 12.84
N ALA A 35 -5.38 -8.31 11.85
CA ALA A 35 -6.75 -8.78 11.97
C ALA A 35 -6.82 -10.17 11.32
N ASP A 36 -7.78 -10.43 10.42
CA ASP A 36 -7.79 -11.67 9.60
C ASP A 36 -6.61 -11.75 8.61
N ALA A 37 -5.95 -10.61 8.36
CA ALA A 37 -4.73 -10.51 7.59
C ALA A 37 -3.82 -9.47 8.26
N VAL A 38 -2.54 -9.49 7.89
CA VAL A 38 -1.54 -8.54 8.37
C VAL A 38 -1.36 -7.40 7.37
N GLY A 39 -1.17 -6.20 7.89
CA GLY A 39 -0.76 -5.02 7.13
C GLY A 39 0.42 -4.33 7.77
N LEU A 40 1.25 -3.72 6.93
CA LEU A 40 2.46 -3.01 7.33
C LEU A 40 2.40 -1.55 6.91
N SER A 41 3.04 -0.69 7.69
CA SER A 41 3.39 0.68 7.29
C SER A 41 4.72 1.03 7.95
N MET A 42 5.58 1.77 7.26
CA MET A 42 6.81 2.27 7.89
C MET A 42 6.47 3.18 9.09
N SER A 43 7.13 2.96 10.22
CA SER A 43 6.96 3.74 11.44
C SER A 43 7.50 5.16 11.30
N PRO A 44 6.91 6.17 11.97
CA PRO A 44 7.45 7.52 11.95
C PRO A 44 8.85 7.57 12.59
N GLY A 45 9.78 8.30 11.97
CA GLY A 45 11.14 8.52 12.52
C GLY A 45 11.21 9.48 13.72
N VAL A 46 10.07 9.94 14.25
CA VAL A 46 10.00 10.92 15.35
C VAL A 46 9.63 10.21 16.63
N GLN A 47 10.52 10.18 17.62
CA GLN A 47 10.22 9.55 18.92
C GLN A 47 9.17 10.34 19.71
N THR A 48 8.31 9.65 20.46
CA THR A 48 7.33 10.26 21.35
C THR A 48 7.16 9.45 22.64
N ARG A 49 6.75 10.12 23.72
CA ARG A 49 6.45 9.51 25.03
C ARG A 49 4.95 9.56 25.38
N THR A 50 4.12 10.10 24.49
CA THR A 50 2.76 10.52 24.82
C THR A 50 1.75 10.04 23.78
N LEU A 51 1.70 8.73 23.50
CA LEU A 51 0.63 8.13 22.68
C LEU A 51 -0.61 7.87 23.55
N PRO A 52 -1.66 8.72 23.50
CA PRO A 52 -2.76 8.65 24.48
C PRO A 52 -3.67 7.42 24.31
N TRP A 53 -3.54 6.71 23.19
CA TRP A 53 -4.34 5.54 22.83
C TRP A 53 -3.57 4.22 22.97
N ALA A 54 -2.32 4.25 23.43
CA ALA A 54 -1.54 3.04 23.68
C ALA A 54 -2.29 2.10 24.65
N GLY A 55 -2.30 0.80 24.36
CA GLY A 55 -3.06 -0.21 25.12
C GLY A 55 -4.55 -0.30 24.79
N THR A 56 -5.10 0.57 23.92
CA THR A 56 -6.54 0.61 23.61
C THR A 56 -6.91 0.12 22.21
N LEU A 57 -5.92 -0.26 21.39
CA LEU A 57 -6.14 -0.59 19.97
C LEU A 57 -6.67 -2.00 19.73
N ARG A 58 -6.29 -2.96 20.57
CA ARG A 58 -6.79 -4.35 20.49
C ARG A 58 -8.31 -4.36 20.67
N GLY A 59 -9.00 -5.09 19.81
CA GLY A 59 -10.46 -5.20 19.82
C GLY A 59 -11.19 -4.07 19.08
N LYS A 60 -10.50 -2.98 18.72
CA LYS A 60 -11.08 -2.00 17.78
C LYS A 60 -11.32 -2.66 16.43
N THR A 61 -12.32 -2.19 15.70
CA THR A 61 -12.59 -2.66 14.35
C THR A 61 -11.60 -2.05 13.35
N LEU A 62 -11.37 -2.73 12.23
CA LEU A 62 -10.62 -2.14 11.12
C LEU A 62 -11.23 -0.82 10.66
N SER A 63 -12.56 -0.71 10.58
CA SER A 63 -13.22 0.56 10.25
C SER A 63 -12.82 1.72 11.16
N GLU A 64 -12.66 1.49 12.47
CA GLU A 64 -12.20 2.54 13.41
C GLU A 64 -10.76 2.97 13.15
N LEU A 65 -9.85 2.03 12.89
CA LEU A 65 -8.42 2.36 12.71
C LEU A 65 -8.11 2.86 11.30
N VAL A 66 -8.75 2.31 10.27
CA VAL A 66 -8.61 2.73 8.87
C VAL A 66 -8.96 4.21 8.69
N ALA A 67 -9.92 4.74 9.46
CA ALA A 67 -10.24 6.16 9.47
C ALA A 67 -9.01 7.04 9.77
N TRP A 68 -8.07 6.55 10.59
CA TRP A 68 -6.89 7.31 11.02
C TRP A 68 -5.89 7.57 9.90
N VAL A 69 -5.98 6.90 8.75
CA VAL A 69 -5.08 7.15 7.61
C VAL A 69 -5.17 8.60 7.11
N ARG A 70 -6.25 9.33 7.44
CA ARG A 70 -6.44 10.76 7.13
C ARG A 70 -5.81 11.72 8.14
N GLU A 71 -5.50 11.24 9.33
CA GLU A 71 -4.94 12.08 10.39
C GLU A 71 -3.58 12.63 9.97
N PHE A 72 -3.27 13.85 10.42
CA PHE A 72 -1.96 14.47 10.24
C PHE A 72 -0.98 14.10 11.36
N ASP A 73 -1.47 13.54 12.47
CA ASP A 73 -0.60 12.93 13.48
C ASP A 73 0.14 11.72 12.88
N PRO A 74 1.49 11.71 12.84
CA PRO A 74 2.24 10.68 12.13
C PRO A 74 1.98 9.26 12.64
N TYR A 75 1.79 9.08 13.94
CA TYR A 75 1.56 7.77 14.53
C TYR A 75 0.15 7.26 14.23
N ARG A 76 -0.88 8.10 14.36
CA ARG A 76 -2.25 7.75 13.95
C ARG A 76 -2.32 7.42 12.47
N ALA A 77 -1.71 8.25 11.62
CA ALA A 77 -1.65 8.02 10.18
C ALA A 77 -1.02 6.68 9.82
N THR A 78 0.10 6.35 10.47
CA THR A 78 0.82 5.10 10.25
C THR A 78 0.04 3.89 10.74
N VAL A 79 -0.56 3.95 11.93
CA VAL A 79 -1.44 2.87 12.43
C VAL A 79 -2.63 2.69 11.50
N GLY A 80 -3.23 3.79 11.04
CA GLY A 80 -4.31 3.75 10.07
C GLY A 80 -3.88 3.13 8.74
N MET A 81 -2.68 3.43 8.26
CA MET A 81 -2.13 2.84 7.04
C MET A 81 -1.84 1.33 7.19
N ALA A 82 -1.29 0.90 8.33
CA ALA A 82 -1.11 -0.52 8.61
C ALA A 82 -2.46 -1.26 8.68
N ALA A 83 -3.48 -0.65 9.30
CA ALA A 83 -4.84 -1.18 9.31
C ALA A 83 -5.48 -1.20 7.91
N VAL A 84 -5.21 -0.20 7.08
CA VAL A 84 -5.61 -0.18 5.66
C VAL A 84 -5.04 -1.39 4.92
N ASN A 85 -3.74 -1.64 5.06
CA ASN A 85 -3.11 -2.78 4.41
C ASN A 85 -3.65 -4.13 4.94
N ALA A 86 -3.93 -4.25 6.23
CA ALA A 86 -4.58 -5.44 6.80
C ALA A 86 -6.00 -5.63 6.22
N GLY A 87 -6.75 -4.54 6.04
CA GLY A 87 -8.09 -4.52 5.45
C GLY A 87 -8.12 -4.77 3.94
N ILE A 88 -7.04 -4.50 3.21
CA ILE A 88 -6.92 -4.84 1.78
C ILE A 88 -6.42 -6.28 1.61
N ASN A 89 -5.44 -6.70 2.41
CA ASN A 89 -4.81 -8.03 2.28
C ASN A 89 -5.80 -9.18 2.57
N ARG A 90 -6.83 -8.95 3.40
CA ARG A 90 -7.94 -9.91 3.62
C ARG A 90 -8.77 -10.23 2.38
N LEU A 91 -8.72 -9.40 1.33
CA LEU A 91 -9.49 -9.61 0.10
C LEU A 91 -8.91 -10.76 -0.75
N GLY A 92 -7.77 -11.33 -0.32
CA GLY A 92 -7.44 -12.71 -0.59
C GLY A 92 -6.80 -12.98 -1.96
N ARG A 93 -6.46 -11.95 -2.72
CA ARG A 93 -5.65 -12.15 -3.94
C ARG A 93 -4.71 -10.98 -4.21
N LEU A 94 -3.41 -11.29 -4.17
CA LEU A 94 -2.39 -10.42 -4.74
C LEU A 94 -2.56 -10.34 -6.26
N PRO A 95 -2.34 -9.17 -6.89
CA PRO A 95 -2.41 -9.04 -8.34
C PRO A 95 -1.43 -9.99 -9.04
N ASP A 96 -1.71 -10.36 -10.29
CA ASP A 96 -0.74 -11.10 -11.11
C ASP A 96 0.54 -10.25 -11.29
N GLY A 97 1.69 -10.91 -11.27
CA GLY A 97 2.98 -10.22 -11.16
C GLY A 97 4.14 -11.15 -10.87
N VAL A 98 5.30 -10.55 -10.66
CA VAL A 98 6.57 -11.24 -10.43
C VAL A 98 6.87 -11.26 -8.92
N THR A 99 7.02 -12.45 -8.35
CA THR A 99 7.53 -12.59 -6.98
C THR A 99 9.05 -12.60 -7.02
N LEU A 100 9.68 -11.74 -6.22
CA LEU A 100 11.13 -11.69 -6.08
C LEU A 100 11.51 -12.54 -4.87
N ALA A 101 12.09 -13.72 -5.13
CA ALA A 101 12.54 -14.61 -4.07
C ALA A 101 13.71 -13.97 -3.28
N PRO A 102 13.68 -13.99 -1.93
CA PRO A 102 14.83 -13.62 -1.12
C PRO A 102 16.06 -14.47 -1.48
N LYS A 103 17.24 -13.86 -1.43
CA LYS A 103 18.53 -14.52 -1.62
C LYS A 103 19.29 -14.47 -0.30
N ASP A 104 19.81 -15.61 0.16
CA ASP A 104 20.57 -15.69 1.40
C ASP A 104 21.84 -14.81 1.33
N GLY A 105 22.04 -13.98 2.36
CA GLY A 105 23.20 -13.08 2.45
C GLY A 105 23.18 -11.90 1.47
N ALA A 106 22.07 -11.67 0.75
CA ALA A 106 21.92 -10.55 -0.16
C ALA A 106 21.19 -9.36 0.48
N GLU A 107 21.22 -8.21 -0.21
CA GLU A 107 20.46 -7.02 0.17
C GLU A 107 19.03 -7.11 -0.35
N ASN A 108 18.24 -8.00 0.24
CA ASN A 108 16.86 -8.29 -0.22
C ASN A 108 15.94 -7.05 -0.23
N ASN A 109 16.27 -6.01 0.55
CA ASN A 109 15.58 -4.71 0.50
C ASN A 109 15.78 -3.96 -0.83
N LEU A 110 16.79 -4.29 -1.63
CA LEU A 110 17.10 -3.69 -2.93
C LEU A 110 16.59 -4.51 -4.13
N ALA A 111 15.91 -5.64 -3.88
CA ALA A 111 15.49 -6.57 -4.95
C ALA A 111 14.64 -5.90 -6.06
N VAL A 112 13.86 -4.87 -5.72
CA VAL A 112 13.07 -4.10 -6.70
C VAL A 112 13.99 -3.31 -7.65
N PHE A 113 15.06 -2.69 -7.12
CA PHE A 113 16.04 -1.99 -7.95
C PHE A 113 16.86 -2.96 -8.79
N GLU A 114 17.20 -4.14 -8.26
CA GLU A 114 17.84 -5.21 -9.04
C GLU A 114 16.97 -5.65 -10.21
N HIS A 115 15.66 -5.81 -10.00
CA HIS A 115 14.72 -6.22 -11.03
C HIS A 115 14.67 -5.24 -12.21
N PHE A 116 14.62 -3.93 -11.92
CA PHE A 116 14.54 -2.88 -12.94
C PHE A 116 15.91 -2.34 -13.40
N LEU A 117 17.00 -3.02 -13.05
CA LEU A 117 18.35 -2.54 -13.33
C LEU A 117 18.59 -2.31 -14.84
N GLY A 118 18.04 -3.17 -15.69
CA GLY A 118 18.20 -3.04 -17.14
C GLY A 118 17.56 -1.76 -17.69
N GLU A 119 16.39 -1.42 -17.17
CA GLU A 119 15.54 -0.31 -17.58
C GLU A 119 16.05 1.04 -17.04
N MET A 120 16.75 1.04 -15.91
CA MET A 120 17.33 2.25 -15.31
C MET A 120 18.61 2.73 -16.01
N ARG A 121 19.29 1.89 -16.80
CA ARG A 121 20.59 2.26 -17.41
C ARG A 121 20.43 3.39 -18.42
N GLY A 122 21.26 4.43 -18.28
CA GLY A 122 21.22 5.61 -19.14
C GLY A 122 19.98 6.49 -18.96
N LYS A 123 19.19 6.27 -17.91
CA LYS A 123 17.99 7.04 -17.56
C LYS A 123 18.25 7.95 -16.37
N ARG A 124 17.51 9.05 -16.29
CA ARG A 124 17.44 9.90 -15.10
C ARG A 124 16.48 9.25 -14.10
N VAL A 125 17.03 8.72 -13.02
CA VAL A 125 16.28 8.03 -11.97
C VAL A 125 16.17 8.92 -10.74
N VAL A 126 14.94 9.17 -10.28
CA VAL A 126 14.68 9.83 -9.00
C VAL A 126 14.09 8.82 -8.04
N VAL A 127 14.66 8.72 -6.84
CA VAL A 127 14.17 7.86 -5.76
C VAL A 127 13.63 8.75 -4.65
N ILE A 128 12.37 8.57 -4.28
CA ILE A 128 11.76 9.26 -3.15
C ILE A 128 11.80 8.33 -1.94
N GLY A 129 12.55 8.74 -0.92
CA GLY A 129 12.83 7.95 0.27
C GLY A 129 14.12 7.15 0.14
N ARG A 130 14.93 7.16 1.20
CA ARG A 130 16.24 6.47 1.20
C ARG A 130 16.12 4.98 1.52
N TYR A 131 16.91 4.16 0.82
CA TYR A 131 17.02 2.72 1.04
C TYR A 131 18.46 2.33 1.44
N PRO A 132 18.66 1.52 2.49
CA PRO A 132 20.00 1.05 2.87
C PRO A 132 20.71 0.35 1.72
N GLY A 133 21.97 0.73 1.47
CA GLY A 133 22.81 0.16 0.40
C GLY A 133 22.65 0.79 -0.98
N LEU A 134 21.69 1.70 -1.17
CA LEU A 134 21.34 2.25 -2.49
C LEU A 134 22.50 2.99 -3.18
N ASP A 135 23.31 3.78 -2.45
CA ASP A 135 24.43 4.51 -3.07
C ASP A 135 25.48 3.55 -3.64
N ARG A 136 25.79 2.49 -2.90
CA ARG A 136 26.73 1.46 -3.35
C ARG A 136 26.18 0.73 -4.56
N PHE A 137 24.89 0.41 -4.56
CA PHE A 137 24.20 -0.20 -5.70
C PHE A 137 24.25 0.73 -6.93
N ALA A 138 23.92 2.00 -6.77
CA ALA A 138 23.95 2.99 -7.85
C ALA A 138 25.36 3.18 -8.41
N HIS A 139 26.37 3.29 -7.54
CA HIS A 139 27.77 3.42 -7.94
C HIS A 139 28.28 2.17 -8.69
N ALA A 140 28.02 0.97 -8.16
CA ALA A 140 28.44 -0.29 -8.76
C ALA A 140 27.85 -0.52 -10.16
N HIS A 141 26.71 0.11 -10.46
CA HIS A 141 26.03 0.01 -11.74
C HIS A 141 26.05 1.29 -12.59
N ALA A 142 26.82 2.30 -12.18
CA ALA A 142 26.93 3.60 -12.85
C ALA A 142 25.57 4.23 -13.18
N LEU A 143 24.63 4.19 -12.24
CA LEU A 143 23.28 4.75 -12.42
C LEU A 143 23.29 6.27 -12.21
N ASN A 144 22.56 6.99 -13.07
CA ASN A 144 22.23 8.40 -12.84
C ASN A 144 21.01 8.47 -11.92
N LEU A 145 21.26 8.31 -10.62
CA LEU A 145 20.26 8.21 -9.58
C LEU A 145 20.38 9.37 -8.60
N THR A 146 19.26 10.02 -8.28
CA THR A 146 19.17 11.06 -7.26
C THR A 146 18.14 10.67 -6.20
N VAL A 147 18.52 10.70 -4.93
CA VAL A 147 17.63 10.42 -3.80
C VAL A 147 17.08 11.72 -3.23
N LEU A 148 15.76 11.78 -3.05
CA LEU A 148 15.07 12.87 -2.34
C LEU A 148 14.56 12.34 -1.00
N GLU A 149 14.98 12.97 0.10
CA GLU A 149 14.62 12.54 1.46
C GLU A 149 14.29 13.76 2.34
N ARG A 150 13.35 13.58 3.26
CA ARG A 150 12.90 14.64 4.20
C ARG A 150 13.97 14.99 5.22
N GLN A 151 14.77 13.99 5.60
CA GLN A 151 15.97 14.14 6.42
C GLN A 151 17.17 13.66 5.58
N PRO A 152 17.64 14.49 4.63
CA PRO A 152 18.64 14.06 3.67
C PRO A 152 19.97 13.74 4.35
N GLY A 153 20.60 12.65 3.90
CA GLY A 153 22.00 12.35 4.18
C GLY A 153 22.95 13.19 3.31
N PRO A 154 24.27 12.93 3.40
CA PRO A 154 25.29 13.73 2.71
C PRO A 154 25.13 13.80 1.17
N ASP A 155 24.65 12.71 0.55
CA ASP A 155 24.52 12.57 -0.91
C ASP A 155 23.05 12.66 -1.39
N ASP A 156 22.11 12.93 -0.48
CA ASP A 156 20.70 13.07 -0.80
C ASP A 156 20.33 14.55 -0.95
N LEU A 157 19.26 14.82 -1.68
CA LEU A 157 18.65 16.15 -1.76
C LEU A 157 17.42 16.24 -0.84
N PRO A 158 17.08 17.44 -0.34
CA PRO A 158 15.86 17.63 0.45
C PRO A 158 14.60 17.34 -0.38
N ASP A 159 13.53 16.92 0.29
CA ASP A 159 12.24 16.61 -0.32
C ASP A 159 11.65 17.75 -1.18
N SER A 160 11.96 19.01 -0.84
CA SER A 160 11.57 20.19 -1.62
C SER A 160 12.14 20.23 -3.04
N ALA A 161 13.22 19.50 -3.34
CA ALA A 161 13.77 19.39 -4.68
C ALA A 161 12.86 18.61 -5.65
N CYS A 162 11.81 17.94 -5.14
CA CYS A 162 10.90 17.15 -5.96
C CYS A 162 10.23 17.96 -7.06
N GLU A 163 9.91 19.24 -6.80
CA GLU A 163 9.28 20.15 -7.76
C GLU A 163 10.13 20.41 -9.01
N TYR A 164 11.45 20.24 -8.90
CA TYR A 164 12.41 20.50 -9.97
C TYR A 164 12.84 19.23 -10.68
N LEU A 165 13.06 18.14 -9.92
CA LEU A 165 13.70 16.93 -10.45
C LEU A 165 12.71 15.85 -10.88
N VAL A 166 11.57 15.71 -10.19
CA VAL A 166 10.59 14.65 -10.50
C VAL A 166 9.97 14.83 -11.90
N PRO A 167 9.58 16.04 -12.34
CA PRO A 167 9.06 16.25 -13.70
C PRO A 167 10.06 15.95 -14.82
N GLU A 168 11.35 15.94 -14.51
CA GLU A 168 12.43 15.65 -15.44
C GLU A 168 12.87 14.18 -15.42
N ALA A 169 12.37 13.37 -14.48
CA ALA A 169 12.80 11.99 -14.34
C ALA A 169 12.25 11.11 -15.49
N ASP A 170 13.06 10.14 -15.93
CA ASP A 170 12.57 9.06 -16.78
C ASP A 170 11.90 7.97 -15.93
N TRP A 171 12.45 7.73 -14.72
CA TRP A 171 11.97 6.76 -13.74
C TRP A 171 11.85 7.38 -12.36
N VAL A 172 10.74 7.09 -11.68
CA VAL A 172 10.51 7.51 -10.29
C VAL A 172 10.21 6.29 -9.42
N PHE A 173 11.08 6.03 -8.45
CA PHE A 173 10.84 5.04 -7.40
C PHE A 173 10.28 5.75 -6.18
N LEU A 174 8.96 5.66 -5.99
CA LEU A 174 8.22 6.38 -4.97
C LEU A 174 7.97 5.49 -3.76
N THR A 175 8.51 5.85 -2.59
CA THR A 175 8.12 5.17 -1.34
C THR A 175 6.62 5.29 -1.06
N ALA A 176 5.97 4.17 -0.71
CA ALA A 176 4.58 4.17 -0.27
C ALA A 176 4.37 4.83 1.09
N THR A 177 5.44 5.10 1.85
CA THR A 177 5.39 5.94 3.06
C THR A 177 4.94 7.38 2.76
N SER A 178 4.98 7.80 1.48
CA SER A 178 4.39 9.06 1.03
C SER A 178 2.87 9.15 1.25
N ILE A 179 2.17 8.02 1.37
CA ILE A 179 0.72 7.97 1.65
C ILE A 179 0.44 8.41 3.10
N PRO A 180 0.93 7.73 4.15
CA PRO A 180 0.64 8.14 5.53
C PRO A 180 1.23 9.52 5.89
N ASN A 181 2.24 10.02 5.20
CA ASN A 181 2.81 11.35 5.45
C ASN A 181 2.25 12.48 4.56
N LYS A 182 1.26 12.16 3.70
CA LYS A 182 0.46 13.09 2.89
C LYS A 182 1.15 13.72 1.69
N THR A 183 2.33 13.26 1.31
CA THR A 183 3.03 13.76 0.11
C THR A 183 2.69 12.99 -1.17
N PHE A 184 2.13 11.78 -1.07
CA PHE A 184 1.80 10.92 -2.22
C PHE A 184 1.05 11.67 -3.34
N PRO A 185 -0.05 12.40 -3.07
CA PRO A 185 -0.82 13.01 -4.15
C PRO A 185 0.05 13.94 -5.00
N ARG A 186 0.86 14.81 -4.37
CA ARG A 186 1.70 15.76 -5.10
C ARG A 186 2.81 15.06 -5.86
N LEU A 187 3.50 14.11 -5.22
CA LEU A 187 4.59 13.36 -5.83
C LEU A 187 4.13 12.55 -7.05
N ALA A 188 2.99 11.87 -6.94
CA ALA A 188 2.40 11.14 -8.06
C ALA A 188 2.01 12.09 -9.22
N ALA A 189 1.48 13.28 -8.90
CA ALA A 189 1.17 14.28 -9.91
C ALA A 189 2.42 14.85 -10.62
N LEU A 190 3.54 15.00 -9.91
CA LEU A 190 4.82 15.43 -10.49
C LEU A 190 5.43 14.33 -11.38
N ALA A 191 5.26 13.07 -10.98
CA ALA A 191 5.84 11.90 -11.67
C ALA A 191 5.02 11.42 -12.89
N ARG A 192 3.94 12.13 -13.26
CA ARG A 192 2.97 11.69 -14.28
C ARG A 192 3.52 11.39 -15.67
N ASP A 193 4.68 11.96 -16.00
CA ASP A 193 5.34 11.81 -17.30
C ASP A 193 6.53 10.82 -17.23
N ALA A 194 6.84 10.29 -16.04
CA ALA A 194 7.87 9.29 -15.77
C ALA A 194 7.27 7.88 -15.61
N THR A 195 8.07 6.85 -15.83
CA THR A 195 7.68 5.49 -15.40
C THR A 195 7.76 5.41 -13.88
N THR A 196 6.63 5.16 -13.21
CA THR A 196 6.54 5.28 -11.75
C THR A 196 6.31 3.94 -11.06
N VAL A 197 7.19 3.61 -10.11
CA VAL A 197 7.09 2.44 -9.23
C VAL A 197 6.74 2.91 -7.82
N LEU A 198 5.52 2.61 -7.34
CA LEU A 198 5.17 2.81 -5.94
C LEU A 198 5.62 1.58 -5.15
N MET A 199 6.53 1.76 -4.19
CA MET A 199 7.24 0.63 -3.59
C MET A 199 7.34 0.66 -2.06
N GLY A 200 7.52 -0.53 -1.50
CA GLY A 200 7.77 -0.80 -0.09
C GLY A 200 6.64 -1.55 0.61
N PRO A 201 6.87 -2.07 1.84
CA PRO A 201 5.85 -2.78 2.62
C PRO A 201 4.59 -1.97 2.93
N THR A 202 4.64 -0.63 2.82
CA THR A 202 3.49 0.26 3.00
C THR A 202 2.53 0.24 1.79
N VAL A 203 2.88 -0.35 0.65
CA VAL A 203 2.05 -0.33 -0.58
C VAL A 203 0.69 -1.04 -0.34
N PRO A 204 -0.44 -0.36 -0.58
CA PRO A 204 -1.74 -1.01 -0.66
C PRO A 204 -1.95 -1.65 -2.04
N TRP A 205 -2.41 -2.90 -2.07
CA TRP A 205 -2.68 -3.63 -3.32
C TRP A 205 -4.01 -3.21 -3.95
N LEU A 206 -4.01 -2.07 -4.66
CA LEU A 206 -5.20 -1.54 -5.36
C LEU A 206 -4.93 -1.21 -6.84
N PRO A 207 -5.79 -1.67 -7.78
CA PRO A 207 -5.67 -1.33 -9.20
C PRO A 207 -5.85 0.18 -9.46
N GLU A 208 -6.68 0.86 -8.66
CA GLU A 208 -6.99 2.29 -8.82
C GLU A 208 -5.77 3.22 -8.66
N LEU A 209 -4.66 2.74 -8.10
CA LEU A 209 -3.43 3.51 -8.03
C LEU A 209 -2.94 3.95 -9.42
N ARG A 210 -3.34 3.24 -10.48
CA ARG A 210 -3.09 3.64 -11.87
C ARG A 210 -3.71 4.99 -12.22
N HIS A 211 -4.83 5.37 -11.61
CA HIS A 211 -5.46 6.68 -11.83
C HIS A 211 -4.64 7.85 -11.26
N PHE A 212 -3.68 7.55 -10.39
CA PHE A 212 -2.73 8.52 -9.86
C PHE A 212 -1.43 8.59 -10.67
N GLY A 213 -1.31 7.83 -11.78
CA GLY A 213 -0.12 7.83 -12.63
C GLY A 213 0.94 6.81 -12.21
N ILE A 214 0.59 5.82 -11.41
CA ILE A 214 1.50 4.72 -11.03
C ILE A 214 1.46 3.63 -12.10
N ASP A 215 2.62 3.13 -12.52
CA ASP A 215 2.76 2.08 -13.54
C ASP A 215 3.02 0.70 -12.91
N TYR A 216 3.72 0.67 -11.78
CA TYR A 216 4.06 -0.57 -11.07
C TYR A 216 3.80 -0.43 -9.57
N LEU A 217 3.26 -1.49 -8.99
CA LEU A 217 3.25 -1.69 -7.53
C LEU A 217 4.34 -2.67 -7.15
N ALA A 218 5.27 -2.25 -6.30
CA ALA A 218 6.29 -3.09 -5.71
C ALA A 218 6.07 -3.20 -4.19
N GLY A 219 5.00 -3.88 -3.83
CA GLY A 219 4.64 -4.18 -2.44
C GLY A 219 5.23 -5.49 -1.94
N VAL A 220 4.73 -5.98 -0.82
CA VAL A 220 5.19 -7.24 -0.22
C VAL A 220 4.07 -8.27 -0.08
N GLU A 221 4.46 -9.53 -0.25
CA GLU A 221 3.72 -10.71 0.17
C GLU A 221 4.23 -11.15 1.54
N ILE A 222 3.32 -11.40 2.47
CA ILE A 222 3.65 -11.93 3.80
C ILE A 222 3.88 -13.43 3.65
N VAL A 223 5.07 -13.89 4.01
CA VAL A 223 5.48 -15.29 3.90
C VAL A 223 5.25 -16.02 5.21
N ASP A 224 5.66 -15.40 6.31
CA ASP A 224 5.51 -15.95 7.66
C ASP A 224 5.13 -14.81 8.62
N THR A 225 3.89 -14.88 9.11
CA THR A 225 3.34 -13.86 10.02
C THR A 225 4.02 -13.85 11.38
N GLU A 226 4.42 -15.01 11.90
CA GLU A 226 5.05 -15.10 13.23
C GLU A 226 6.47 -14.54 13.17
N VAL A 227 7.27 -15.00 12.21
CA VAL A 227 8.63 -14.49 11.98
C VAL A 227 8.62 -12.99 11.70
N LEU A 228 7.65 -12.53 10.88
CA LEU A 228 7.47 -11.10 10.62
C LEU A 228 7.18 -10.34 11.92
N ARG A 229 6.24 -10.82 12.74
CA ARG A 229 5.86 -10.15 13.99
C ARG A 229 7.05 -10.05 14.94
N ASP A 230 7.78 -11.15 15.13
CA ASP A 230 8.96 -11.18 16.00
C ASP A 230 10.04 -10.22 15.49
N THR A 231 10.34 -10.25 14.19
CA THR A 231 11.30 -9.33 13.56
C THR A 231 10.91 -7.87 13.78
N VAL A 232 9.62 -7.53 13.64
CA VAL A 232 9.12 -6.17 13.88
C VAL A 232 9.26 -5.77 15.35
N CYS A 233 8.90 -6.66 16.28
CA CYS A 233 9.04 -6.44 17.72
C CYS A 233 10.50 -6.24 18.16
N GLU A 234 11.44 -6.93 17.51
CA GLU A 234 12.88 -6.82 17.75
C GLU A 234 13.53 -5.63 17.03
N GLY A 235 12.76 -4.84 16.27
CA GLY A 235 13.23 -3.64 15.59
C GLY A 235 13.92 -3.89 14.25
N GLY A 236 13.73 -5.08 13.66
CA GLY A 236 14.28 -5.45 12.36
C GLY A 236 13.71 -4.62 11.20
N GLY A 237 14.52 -3.72 10.65
CA GLY A 237 14.17 -2.92 9.47
C GLY A 237 14.22 -3.71 8.18
N VAL A 238 15.41 -3.88 7.60
CA VAL A 238 15.60 -4.67 6.37
C VAL A 238 15.47 -6.19 6.60
N ARG A 239 15.57 -6.64 7.85
CA ARG A 239 15.49 -8.06 8.24
C ARG A 239 14.15 -8.71 7.89
N ILE A 240 13.08 -7.93 7.76
CA ILE A 240 11.77 -8.49 7.36
C ILE A 240 11.84 -9.17 5.99
N PHE A 241 12.76 -8.73 5.10
CA PHE A 241 12.89 -9.25 3.74
C PHE A 241 13.64 -10.58 3.66
N ASP A 242 14.22 -11.05 4.76
CA ASP A 242 14.97 -12.32 4.78
C ASP A 242 14.02 -13.52 4.93
N ALA A 243 12.95 -13.37 5.70
CA ALA A 243 12.03 -14.47 5.99
C ALA A 243 10.56 -14.06 6.23
N GLY A 244 10.29 -12.86 6.75
CA GLY A 244 8.93 -12.45 7.09
C GLY A 244 8.09 -12.06 5.87
N VAL A 245 8.71 -11.39 4.89
CA VAL A 245 8.07 -10.93 3.67
C VAL A 245 8.99 -11.10 2.46
N ARG A 246 8.39 -11.06 1.26
CA ARG A 246 9.12 -10.96 0.00
C ARG A 246 8.47 -9.94 -0.92
N TYR A 247 9.26 -9.30 -1.79
CA TYR A 247 8.71 -8.37 -2.75
C TYR A 247 7.88 -9.08 -3.81
N ARG A 248 6.79 -8.44 -4.20
CA ARG A 248 6.04 -8.76 -5.40
C ARG A 248 5.93 -7.51 -6.26
N ILE A 249 6.14 -7.64 -7.56
CA ILE A 249 6.00 -6.56 -8.52
C ILE A 249 4.80 -6.85 -9.40
N ALA A 250 3.84 -5.93 -9.42
CA ALA A 250 2.66 -6.02 -10.27
C ALA A 250 2.63 -4.84 -11.24
N PRO A 251 2.67 -5.08 -12.57
CA PRO A 251 2.41 -4.04 -13.54
C PRO A 251 0.93 -3.67 -13.49
N ILE A 252 0.63 -2.38 -13.39
CA ILE A 252 -0.74 -1.85 -13.40
C ILE A 252 -0.98 -0.95 -14.62
N GLY A 253 -0.53 -1.42 -15.78
CA GLY A 253 -0.93 -0.85 -17.07
C GLY A 253 -2.44 -0.98 -17.33
N PRO A 254 -2.99 -0.35 -18.38
CA PRO A 254 -4.44 -0.34 -18.63
C PRO A 254 -5.07 -1.73 -18.68
N GLU A 255 -4.45 -2.67 -19.42
CA GLU A 255 -4.97 -4.03 -19.59
C GLU A 255 -4.86 -4.87 -18.31
N SER A 256 -3.71 -4.84 -17.62
CA SER A 256 -3.54 -5.58 -16.36
C SER A 256 -4.44 -5.03 -15.27
N THR A 257 -4.66 -3.72 -15.23
CA THR A 257 -5.59 -3.07 -14.30
C THR A 257 -7.03 -3.43 -14.61
N LYS A 258 -7.44 -3.45 -15.89
CA LYS A 258 -8.78 -3.92 -16.31
C LYS A 258 -9.02 -5.37 -15.90
N ALA A 259 -8.05 -6.26 -16.16
CA ALA A 259 -8.13 -7.67 -15.78
C ALA A 259 -8.24 -7.85 -14.25
N TRP A 260 -7.42 -7.12 -13.50
CA TRP A 260 -7.45 -7.16 -12.03
C TRP A 260 -8.78 -6.64 -11.47
N ALA A 261 -9.25 -5.48 -11.95
CA ALA A 261 -10.53 -4.91 -11.55
C ALA A 261 -11.70 -5.87 -11.86
N ARG A 262 -11.74 -6.51 -13.04
CA ARG A 262 -12.75 -7.52 -13.39
C ARG A 262 -12.79 -8.67 -12.38
N HIS A 263 -11.62 -9.17 -11.97
CA HIS A 263 -11.55 -10.25 -10.98
C HIS A 263 -12.11 -9.81 -9.63
N MET A 264 -11.72 -8.61 -9.16
CA MET A 264 -12.21 -8.06 -7.91
C MET A 264 -13.72 -7.78 -7.93
N ILE A 265 -14.27 -7.33 -9.07
CA ILE A 265 -15.72 -7.14 -9.26
C ILE A 265 -16.45 -8.47 -9.11
N ALA A 266 -15.94 -9.53 -9.75
CA ALA A 266 -16.54 -10.86 -9.67
C ALA A 266 -16.55 -11.38 -8.22
N GLN A 267 -15.44 -11.22 -7.50
CA GLN A 267 -15.33 -11.61 -6.08
C GLN A 267 -16.31 -10.83 -5.20
N ALA A 268 -16.33 -9.49 -5.33
CA ALA A 268 -17.18 -8.63 -4.51
C ALA A 268 -18.67 -8.85 -4.83
N THR A 269 -19.01 -9.14 -6.09
CA THR A 269 -20.38 -9.48 -6.49
C THR A 269 -20.81 -10.81 -5.87
N ALA A 270 -19.96 -11.84 -5.92
CA ALA A 270 -20.25 -13.13 -5.27
C ALA A 270 -20.44 -12.98 -3.75
N GLU A 271 -19.59 -12.17 -3.10
CA GLU A 271 -19.73 -11.85 -1.67
C GLU A 271 -21.06 -11.13 -1.36
N ARG A 272 -21.42 -10.13 -2.16
CA ARG A 272 -22.66 -9.37 -2.03
C ARG A 272 -23.89 -10.27 -2.18
N GLU A 273 -23.93 -11.12 -3.20
CA GLU A 273 -25.05 -12.02 -3.44
C GLU A 273 -25.23 -13.03 -2.31
N ARG A 274 -24.12 -13.52 -1.72
CA ARG A 274 -24.17 -14.35 -0.51
C ARG A 274 -24.78 -13.57 0.66
N LEU A 275 -24.27 -12.38 0.96
CA LEU A 275 -24.74 -11.56 2.08
C LEU A 275 -26.21 -11.15 1.95
N LYS A 276 -26.68 -10.88 0.71
CA LYS A 276 -28.10 -10.61 0.45
C LYS A 276 -28.99 -11.82 0.73
N LYS A 277 -28.59 -13.02 0.29
CA LYS A 277 -29.30 -14.26 0.61
C LYS A 277 -29.35 -14.52 2.11
N ASP A 278 -28.24 -14.30 2.82
CA ASP A 278 -28.18 -14.44 4.28
C ASP A 278 -29.10 -13.43 4.99
N MET A 279 -29.18 -12.21 4.48
CA MET A 279 -30.07 -11.15 4.97
C MET A 279 -31.55 -11.49 4.73
N GLU A 280 -31.91 -11.96 3.54
CA GLU A 280 -33.27 -12.43 3.22
C GLU A 280 -33.68 -13.57 4.14
N ALA A 281 -32.79 -14.56 4.33
CA ALA A 281 -33.04 -15.68 5.24
C ALA A 281 -33.16 -15.23 6.71
N TRP A 282 -32.40 -14.21 7.14
CA TRP A 282 -32.48 -13.63 8.47
C TRP A 282 -33.86 -13.05 8.75
N TYR A 283 -34.36 -12.20 7.86
CA TYR A 283 -35.70 -11.59 8.02
C TYR A 283 -36.83 -12.59 7.76
N GLY A 284 -36.64 -13.55 6.84
CA GLY A 284 -37.60 -14.63 6.57
C GLY A 284 -37.84 -15.56 7.77
N ARG A 285 -36.87 -15.67 8.70
CA ARG A 285 -37.04 -16.37 9.99
C ARG A 285 -37.82 -15.55 11.03
N GLY A 286 -38.33 -14.37 10.69
CA GLY A 286 -39.09 -13.50 11.59
C GLY A 286 -38.22 -12.69 12.57
N ASN A 287 -36.91 -12.58 12.32
CA ASN A 287 -36.04 -11.77 13.18
C ASN A 287 -36.36 -10.27 13.01
N ALA A 288 -36.70 -9.61 14.11
CA ALA A 288 -36.97 -8.16 14.13
C ALA A 288 -35.70 -7.30 14.23
N ALA A 289 -34.59 -7.87 14.70
CA ALA A 289 -33.31 -7.17 14.81
C ALA A 289 -32.64 -6.97 13.45
N ARG A 290 -31.79 -5.95 13.33
CA ARG A 290 -30.99 -5.69 12.11
C ARG A 290 -30.12 -6.89 11.77
N PHE A 291 -29.99 -7.19 10.47
CA PHE A 291 -29.12 -8.25 9.98
C PHE A 291 -27.68 -8.08 10.53
N PRO A 292 -27.09 -9.11 11.19
CA PRO A 292 -25.80 -8.96 11.87
C PRO A 292 -24.64 -8.54 10.97
N GLN A 293 -24.62 -8.97 9.70
CA GLN A 293 -23.55 -8.65 8.75
C GLN A 293 -23.89 -7.46 7.84
N TYR A 294 -24.86 -6.62 8.22
CA TYR A 294 -25.25 -5.47 7.40
C TYR A 294 -24.08 -4.51 7.12
N ALA A 295 -23.20 -4.27 8.10
CA ALA A 295 -22.02 -3.42 7.90
C ALA A 295 -21.02 -4.01 6.89
N GLN A 296 -20.93 -5.35 6.81
CA GLN A 296 -20.12 -6.03 5.81
C GLN A 296 -20.75 -5.86 4.42
N LEU A 297 -22.07 -5.98 4.30
CA LEU A 297 -22.79 -5.75 3.04
C LEU A 297 -22.57 -4.32 2.52
N GLU A 298 -22.70 -3.30 3.38
CA GLU A 298 -22.41 -1.91 2.99
C GLU A 298 -20.97 -1.71 2.53
N ALA A 299 -20.00 -2.37 3.19
CA ALA A 299 -18.60 -2.30 2.78
C ALA A 299 -18.39 -2.91 1.37
N VAL A 300 -19.02 -4.05 1.10
CA VAL A 300 -18.97 -4.70 -0.23
C VAL A 300 -19.59 -3.80 -1.30
N ASP A 301 -20.74 -3.18 -1.04
CA ASP A 301 -21.41 -2.28 -1.98
C ASP A 301 -20.54 -1.04 -2.29
N ARG A 302 -19.87 -0.44 -1.29
CA ARG A 302 -18.92 0.66 -1.52
C ARG A 302 -17.75 0.24 -2.41
N ARG A 303 -17.16 -0.93 -2.15
CA ARG A 303 -16.05 -1.46 -2.97
C ARG A 303 -16.47 -1.73 -4.41
N LEU A 304 -17.65 -2.32 -4.63
CA LEU A 304 -18.17 -2.53 -5.98
C LEU A 304 -18.31 -1.22 -6.73
N SER A 305 -18.86 -0.18 -6.09
CA SER A 305 -18.97 1.16 -6.70
C SER A 305 -17.61 1.74 -7.11
N ARG A 306 -16.56 1.54 -6.30
CA ARG A 306 -15.19 1.95 -6.63
C ARG A 306 -14.62 1.17 -7.82
N LEU A 307 -14.75 -0.14 -7.80
CA LEU A 307 -14.29 -1.02 -8.87
C LEU A 307 -14.97 -0.74 -10.20
N ASP A 308 -16.29 -0.53 -10.20
CA ASP A 308 -17.06 -0.20 -11.40
C ASP A 308 -16.61 1.15 -11.97
N THR A 309 -16.37 2.14 -11.09
CA THR A 309 -15.82 3.44 -11.49
C THR A 309 -14.41 3.30 -12.08
N CYS A 310 -13.55 2.49 -11.46
CA CYS A 310 -12.21 2.20 -11.94
C CYS A 310 -12.24 1.57 -13.34
N PHE A 311 -13.01 0.49 -13.48
CA PHE A 311 -13.16 -0.23 -14.73
C PHE A 311 -13.71 0.67 -15.84
N LYS A 312 -14.74 1.47 -15.55
CA LYS A 312 -15.32 2.42 -16.50
C LYS A 312 -14.31 3.47 -16.96
N ARG A 313 -13.55 4.07 -16.04
CA ARG A 313 -12.50 5.06 -16.38
C ARG A 313 -11.44 4.46 -17.32
N LEU A 314 -11.04 3.21 -17.09
CA LEU A 314 -10.08 2.51 -17.95
C LEU A 314 -10.67 2.17 -19.32
N TRP A 315 -11.93 1.72 -19.35
CA TRP A 315 -12.65 1.44 -20.59
C TRP A 315 -12.82 2.69 -21.45
N ASP A 316 -13.22 3.82 -20.86
CA ASP A 316 -13.40 5.09 -21.57
C ASP A 316 -12.07 5.61 -22.15
N ALA A 317 -10.94 5.33 -21.48
CA ALA A 317 -9.61 5.73 -21.94
C ALA A 317 -9.03 4.79 -23.01
N SER A 318 -9.40 3.51 -23.00
CA SER A 318 -8.92 2.49 -23.94
C SER A 318 -9.96 1.37 -24.06
N PRO A 319 -10.94 1.51 -24.96
CA PRO A 319 -11.98 0.50 -25.17
C PRO A 319 -11.37 -0.81 -25.64
N ASP A 320 -11.92 -1.95 -25.22
CA ASP A 320 -11.52 -3.23 -25.81
C ASP A 320 -11.98 -3.24 -27.30
N PRO A 321 -11.17 -3.81 -28.22
CA PRO A 321 -11.47 -3.85 -29.65
C PRO A 321 -12.73 -4.67 -29.98
#